data_AF-A0A432Q1V8-F1
#
_entry.id   AF-A0A432Q1V8-F1
#
_cell.length_a   1.000
_cell.length_b   1.000
_cell.length_c   1.000
_cell.angle_alpha   90.00
_cell.angle_beta   90.00
_cell.angle_gamma   90.00
#
_symmetry.space_group_name_H-M   'P 1'
#
loop_
_entity.id
_entity.type
_entity.pdbx_description
1 polymer ?
#
loop_
_entity_poly.entity_id
_entity_poly.type
_entity_poly.pdbx_seq_one_letter_code
_entity_poly.pdbx_strand_id
1 'polypeptide(L)' 'MEIKRCITCGSNLVGTNYVAFPCPSCGEVIYRCKRCRKLANPYTCENCGFTGP' A
#
# COMPACT_ATOMS: atom_id res chain seq x y z
N MET A 1 -16.71 -9.92 3.21
CA MET A 1 -16.03 -8.91 2.36
C MET A 1 -14.69 -8.61 3.02
N GLU A 2 -13.60 -8.85 2.33
CA GLU A 2 -12.26 -8.60 2.89
C GLU A 2 -11.91 -7.11 2.69
N ILE A 3 -11.90 -6.34 3.78
CA ILE A 3 -11.56 -4.91 3.73
C ILE A 3 -10.04 -4.79 3.80
N LYS A 4 -9.40 -4.53 2.66
CA LYS A 4 -7.97 -4.18 2.63
C LYS A 4 -7.78 -2.72 3.01
N ARG A 5 -6.62 -2.34 3.54
CA ARG A 5 -6.31 -0.94 3.90
C ARG A 5 -5.06 -0.46 3.19
N CYS A 6 -5.05 0.82 2.83
CA CYS A 6 -3.86 1.45 2.28
C CYS A 6 -2.78 1.57 3.36
N ILE A 7 -1.57 1.06 3.09
CA ILE A 7 -0.44 1.16 4.04
C ILE A 7 -0.04 2.62 4.33
N THR A 8 -0.28 3.54 3.40
CA THR A 8 0.14 4.94 3.52
C THR A 8 -0.86 5.81 4.28
N CYS A 9 -2.16 5.62 4.03
CA CYS A 9 -3.20 6.53 4.53
C CYS A 9 -4.30 5.83 5.33
N GLY A 10 -4.22 4.52 5.52
CA GLY A 10 -5.20 3.73 6.28
C GLY A 10 -6.59 3.63 5.64
N SER A 11 -6.82 4.25 4.48
CA SER A 11 -8.13 4.24 3.83
C SER A 11 -8.56 2.84 3.45
N ASN A 12 -9.84 2.53 3.67
CA ASN A 12 -10.45 1.26 3.28
C ASN A 12 -10.43 1.15 1.75
N LEU A 13 -9.86 0.05 1.26
CA LEU A 13 -9.75 -0.28 -0.15
C LEU A 13 -10.94 -1.18 -0.48
N VAL A 14 -11.88 -0.63 -1.24
CA VAL A 14 -13.12 -1.31 -1.64
C VAL A 14 -13.15 -1.40 -3.17
N GLY A 15 -13.43 -2.60 -3.69
CA GLY A 15 -13.48 -2.85 -5.14
C GLY A 15 -12.11 -2.88 -5.81
N THR A 16 -12.00 -2.33 -7.01
CA THR A 16 -10.80 -2.42 -7.89
C THR A 16 -9.92 -1.16 -7.88
N ASN A 17 -10.18 -0.19 -6.99
CA ASN A 17 -9.48 1.11 -6.96
C ASN A 17 -8.14 1.12 -6.20
N TYR A 18 -7.55 -0.06 -5.98
CA TYR A 18 -6.26 -0.22 -5.33
C TYR A 18 -5.35 -1.14 -6.12
N VAL A 19 -4.07 -1.15 -5.79
CA VAL A 19 -3.12 -2.14 -6.31
C VAL A 19 -2.48 -2.87 -5.16
N ALA A 20 -2.17 -4.14 -5.42
CA ALA A 20 -1.34 -4.97 -4.57
C ALA A 20 -0.03 -5.24 -5.32
N PHE A 21 1.10 -5.06 -4.65
CA PHE A 21 2.41 -5.36 -5.21
C PHE A 21 3.34 -5.86 -4.09
N PRO A 22 4.31 -6.74 -4.40
CA PRO A 22 5.27 -7.20 -3.39
C PRO A 22 6.26 -6.08 -3.03
N CYS A 23 6.61 -6.00 -1.75
CA CYS A 23 7.66 -5.12 -1.26
C CYS A 23 8.99 -5.50 -1.92
N PRO A 24 9.77 -4.55 -2.46
CA PRO A 24 11.06 -4.86 -3.09
C PRO A 24 12.12 -5.34 -2.09
N SER A 25 11.94 -5.09 -0.80
CA SER A 25 12.89 -5.48 0.25
C SER A 25 12.60 -6.86 0.84
N CYS A 26 11.34 -7.15 1.20
CA CYS A 26 10.98 -8.41 1.87
C CYS A 26 9.94 -9.28 1.13
N GLY A 27 9.38 -8.81 0.01
CA GLY A 27 8.34 -9.53 -0.73
C GLY A 27 6.92 -9.44 -0.16
N GLU A 28 6.73 -8.75 0.97
CA GLU A 28 5.40 -8.58 1.60
C GLU A 28 4.38 -7.92 0.67
N VAL A 29 3.12 -8.37 0.69
CA VAL A 29 2.09 -7.81 -0.21
C VAL A 29 1.61 -6.47 0.32
N ILE A 30 1.94 -5.40 -0.40
CA ILE A 30 1.58 -4.04 -0.05
C ILE A 30 0.37 -3.59 -0.85
N TYR A 31 -0.62 -3.03 -0.15
CA TYR A 31 -1.83 -2.48 -0.75
C TYR A 31 -1.78 -0.95 -0.75
N ARG A 32 -1.89 -0.31 -1.91
CA ARG A 32 -1.93 1.16 -2.03
C ARG A 32 -3.13 1.66 -2.82
N CYS A 33 -3.77 2.70 -2.28
CA CYS A 33 -4.89 3.37 -2.94
C CYS A 33 -4.40 4.20 -4.14
N LYS A 34 -5.29 4.46 -5.10
CA LYS A 34 -5.00 5.32 -6.27
C LYS A 34 -4.50 6.72 -5.89
N ARG A 35 -5.03 7.30 -4.80
CA ARG A 35 -4.65 8.65 -4.36
C ARG A 35 -3.20 8.73 -3.89
N CYS A 36 -2.78 7.85 -2.98
CA CYS A 36 -1.39 7.83 -2.50
C CYS A 36 -0.40 7.54 -3.61
N ARG A 37 -0.75 6.66 -4.56
CA ARG A 37 0.08 6.43 -5.76
C ARG A 37 0.19 7.66 -6.64
N LYS A 38 -0.91 8.37 -6.90
CA LYS A 38 -0.91 9.59 -7.72
C LYS A 38 -0.08 10.72 -7.07
N LEU A 39 -0.06 10.77 -5.75
CA LEU A 39 0.70 11.76 -4.99
C LEU A 39 2.14 11.32 -4.67
N ALA A 40 2.54 10.10 -5.03
CA ALA A 40 3.81 9.50 -4.64
C ALA A 40 4.08 9.63 -3.13
N ASN A 41 3.04 9.46 -2.30
CA ASN A 41 3.17 9.61 -0.85
C ASN A 41 4.03 8.47 -0.29
N PRO A 42 5.09 8.76 0.48
CA PRO A 42 5.95 7.73 1.01
C PRO A 42 5.14 6.70 1.81
N TYR A 43 5.42 5.42 1.60
CA TYR A 43 4.88 4.31 2.36
C TYR A 43 6.00 3.58 3.08
N THR A 44 5.74 3.14 4.31
CA THR A 44 6.68 2.36 5.10
C THR A 44 6.14 0.94 5.22
N CYS A 45 6.94 -0.04 4.82
CA CYS A 45 6.60 -1.44 5.00
C CYS A 45 6.71 -1.83 6.48
N GLU A 46 5.63 -2.34 7.08
CA GLU A 46 5.62 -2.75 8.50
C GLU A 46 6.51 -3.97 8.79
N ASN A 47 6.81 -4.79 7.77
CA ASN A 47 7.60 -6.01 7.93
C ASN A 47 9.11 -5.73 7.93
N CYS A 48 9.60 -4.85 7.05
CA CYS A 48 11.04 -4.59 6.88
C CYS A 48 11.47 -3.14 7.13
N GLY A 49 10.54 -2.22 7.39
CA GLY A 49 10.83 -0.79 7.57
C GLY A 49 11.19 -0.03 6.29
N PHE A 50 11.15 -0.68 5.12
CA PHE A 50 11.45 -0.03 3.85
C PHE A 50 10.49 1.13 3.59
N THR A 51 11.04 2.33 3.38
CA THR A 51 10.27 3.51 3.01
C THR A 51 10.49 3.84 1.54
N GLY A 52 9.44 3.74 0.73
CA GLY A 52 9.45 4.04 -0.70
C GLY A 52 8.35 5.03 -1.10
N PRO A 53 8.42 5.66 -2.28
CA PRO A 53 7.41 6.61 -2.78
C PRO A 53 6.09 5.95 -3.19
#